data_AF-A0A624U7W4-F1
#
_entry.id   AF-A0A624U7W4-F1
#
_cell.length_a   1.000
_cell.length_b   1.000
_cell.length_c   1.000
_cell.angle_alpha   90.00
_cell.angle_beta   90.00
_cell.angle_gamma   90.00
#
_symmetry.space_group_name_H-M   'P 1'
#
loop_
_entity.id
_entity.type
_entity.pdbx_description
1 polymer ?
#
loop_
_entity_poly.entity_id
_entity_poly.type
_entity_poly.pdbx_seq_one_letter_code
_entity_poly.pdbx_strand_id
1 'polypeptide(L)'
;MFICIVTDRLIYSDIPINFILILCVFGTGILLYAARIMGAGDVKLITVLTFLIPEYPLFISFLFYTTLTGAGLAVLGYMIPALKFKERGLPYGVAIALGFLMIACPH
;
A
#
# COMPACT_ATOMS: atom_id res chain seq x y z
N MET A 1 6.66 -10.07 -12.29
CA MET A 1 5.23 -9.71 -12.41
C MET A 1 4.93 -8.34 -11.79
N PHE A 2 5.14 -8.14 -10.48
CA PHE A 2 4.90 -6.83 -9.83
C PHE A 2 5.72 -5.69 -10.45
N ILE A 3 7.02 -5.93 -10.67
CA ILE A 3 7.93 -4.97 -11.31
C ILE A 3 7.48 -4.64 -12.75
N CYS A 4 7.01 -5.64 -13.50
CA CYS A 4 6.56 -5.46 -14.88
C CYS A 4 5.30 -4.58 -14.98
N ILE A 5 4.33 -4.76 -14.07
CA ILE A 5 3.11 -3.96 -14.01
C ILE A 5 3.42 -2.51 -13.61
N VAL A 6 4.33 -2.33 -12.66
CA VAL A 6 4.82 -1.01 -12.23
C VAL A 6 5.51 -0.30 -13.40
N THR A 7 6.39 -0.98 -14.14
CA THR A 7 7.07 -0.38 -15.31
C THR A 7 6.14 -0.10 -16.48
N ASP A 8 5.14 -0.96 -16.72
CA ASP A 8 4.15 -0.78 -17.79
C ASP A 8 3.30 0.47 -17.56
N ARG A 9 2.78 0.65 -16.33
CA ARG A 9 2.06 1.88 -15.94
C ARG A 9 2.94 3.12 -15.96
N LEU A 10 4.21 3.03 -15.58
CA LEU A 10 5.12 4.18 -15.56
C LEU A 10 5.57 4.65 -16.96
N ILE A 11 5.60 3.73 -17.94
CA ILE A 11 6.08 4.02 -19.30
C ILE A 11 4.93 4.33 -20.26
N TYR A 12 3.75 3.73 -20.06
CA TYR A 12 2.65 3.79 -21.03
C TYR A 12 1.56 4.83 -20.70
N SER A 13 1.51 5.34 -19.47
CA SER A 13 0.52 6.34 -19.10
C SER A 13 1.20 7.70 -18.95
N ASP A 14 0.74 8.72 -19.68
CA ASP A 14 0.90 10.13 -19.34
C ASP A 14 0.08 10.42 -18.05
N ILE A 15 0.48 9.77 -16.95
CA ILE A 15 -0.20 9.86 -15.65
C ILE A 15 -0.05 11.30 -15.18
N PRO A 16 -1.12 12.09 -15.02
CA PRO A 16 -1.01 13.37 -14.33
C PRO A 16 -0.61 13.09 -12.88
N ILE A 17 0.67 13.31 -12.57
CA ILE A 17 1.20 13.09 -11.23
C ILE A 17 0.57 14.12 -10.30
N ASN A 18 -0.24 13.63 -9.34
CA ASN A 18 -0.87 14.48 -8.36
C ASN A 18 0.09 14.75 -7.19
N PHE A 19 0.97 15.73 -7.37
CA PHE A 19 1.97 16.14 -6.37
C PHE A 19 1.36 16.50 -5.01
N ILE A 20 0.17 17.11 -5.00
CA ILE A 20 -0.54 17.48 -3.76
C ILE A 20 -0.90 16.23 -2.97
N LEU A 21 -1.46 15.23 -3.65
CA LEU A 21 -1.86 13.96 -3.04
C LEU A 21 -0.63 13.22 -2.47
N ILE A 22 0.47 13.17 -3.22
CA ILE A 22 1.72 12.56 -2.76
C ILE A 22 2.27 13.25 -1.51
N LEU A 23 2.28 14.59 -1.50
CA LEU A 23 2.78 15.35 -0.35
C LEU A 23 1.89 15.12 0.89
N CYS A 24 0.57 15.06 0.72
CA CYS A 24 -0.37 14.73 1.78
C CYS A 24 -0.13 13.32 2.32
N VAL A 25 0.05 12.32 1.46
CA VAL A 25 0.28 10.92 1.86
C VAL A 25 1.64 10.78 2.56
N PHE A 26 2.68 11.41 2.04
CA PHE A 26 4.00 11.38 2.67
C PHE A 26 3.99 12.11 4.02
N GLY A 27 3.35 13.28 4.11
CA GLY A 27 3.23 14.05 5.35
C GLY A 27 2.44 13.33 6.43
N THR A 28 1.28 12.76 6.08
CA THR A 28 0.48 11.93 7.00
C THR A 28 1.23 10.65 7.39
N GLY A 29 1.94 10.03 6.45
CA GLY A 29 2.79 8.87 6.71
C GLY A 29 3.92 9.17 7.69
N ILE A 30 4.60 10.31 7.57
CA ILE A 30 5.63 10.74 8.54
C ILE A 30 5.02 10.94 9.92
N LEU A 31 3.83 11.54 10.00
CA LEU A 31 3.13 11.75 11.27
C LEU A 31 2.79 10.41 11.94
N LEU A 32 2.33 9.42 11.17
CA LEU A 32 2.04 8.06 11.64
C LEU A 32 3.31 7.30 12.07
N TYR A 33 4.43 7.52 11.37
CA TYR A 33 5.73 6.99 11.76
C TYR A 33 6.22 7.62 13.07
N ALA A 34 6.08 8.94 13.23
CA ALA A 34 6.43 9.64 14.47
C ALA A 34 5.59 9.14 15.65
N ALA A 35 4.32 8.80 15.41
CA ALA A 35 3.43 8.17 16.40
C ALA A 35 3.74 6.68 16.67
N ARG A 36 4.75 6.08 16.02
CA ARG A 36 5.11 4.64 16.08
C ARG A 36 3.98 3.68 15.74
N ILE A 37 2.97 4.14 15.00
CA ILE A 37 1.83 3.31 14.57
C ILE A 37 2.20 2.47 13.35
N MET A 38 3.03 3.03 12.46
CA MET A 38 3.41 2.41 11.19
C MET A 38 4.93 2.44 10.99
N GLY A 39 5.49 1.42 10.35
CA GLY A 39 6.91 1.36 10.05
C GLY A 39 7.31 2.36 8.96
N ALA A 40 8.54 2.90 9.05
CA ALA A 40 9.07 3.78 8.00
C ALA A 40 9.11 3.13 6.61
N GLY A 41 9.22 1.79 6.56
CA GLY A 41 9.15 1.02 5.32
C GLY A 41 7.77 1.10 4.65
N ASP A 42 6.69 0.93 5.41
CA ASP A 42 5.32 0.94 4.89
C ASP A 42 4.93 2.33 4.38
N VAL A 43 5.35 3.39 5.08
CA VAL A 43 5.16 4.78 4.65
C VAL A 43 5.84 5.04 3.31
N LYS A 44 7.09 4.63 3.15
CA LYS A 44 7.82 4.77 1.87
C LYS A 44 7.13 3.98 0.76
N LEU A 45 6.70 2.76 1.05
CA LEU A 45 6.03 1.89 0.09
C LEU A 45 4.72 2.55 -0.41
N ILE A 46 3.82 2.93 0.51
CA ILE A 46 2.55 3.59 0.17
C ILE A 46 2.79 4.88 -0.62
N THR A 47 3.82 5.66 -0.28
CA THR A 47 4.17 6.89 -1.01
C THR A 47 4.57 6.59 -2.46
N VAL A 48 5.43 5.59 -2.68
CA VAL A 48 5.85 5.17 -4.04
C VAL A 48 4.66 4.61 -4.82
N LEU A 49 3.78 3.84 -4.20
CA LEU A 49 2.59 3.30 -4.87
C LEU A 49 1.57 4.39 -5.20
N THR A 50 1.42 5.39 -4.32
CA THR A 50 0.58 6.56 -4.57
C THR A 50 1.08 7.36 -5.77
N PHE A 51 2.40 7.38 -6.02
CA PHE A 51 2.98 8.01 -7.21
C PHE A 51 2.46 7.37 -8.52
N LEU A 52 2.14 6.08 -8.49
CA LEU A 52 1.57 5.36 -9.64
C LEU A 52 0.04 5.53 -9.77
N ILE A 53 -0.61 6.21 -8.82
CA ILE A 53 -2.05 6.40 -8.80
C ILE A 53 -2.39 7.86 -9.12
N PRO A 54 -2.85 8.18 -10.34
CA PRO A 54 -3.19 9.56 -10.73
C PRO A 54 -4.41 10.12 -10.00
N GLU A 55 -5.42 9.26 -9.81
CA GLU A 55 -6.77 9.69 -9.47
C GLU A 55 -7.10 9.44 -8.00
N TYR A 56 -7.64 10.46 -7.34
CA TYR A 56 -8.06 10.38 -5.94
C TYR A 56 -9.06 9.23 -5.64
N PRO A 57 -10.09 8.96 -6.47
CA PRO A 57 -11.00 7.84 -6.25
C PRO A 57 -10.29 6.47 -6.28
N LEU A 58 -9.29 6.32 -7.16
CA LEU A 58 -8.47 5.11 -7.23
C LEU A 58 -7.61 4.96 -5.98
N PHE A 59 -7.07 6.07 -5.44
CA PHE A 59 -6.32 6.05 -4.19
C PHE A 59 -7.18 5.61 -2.99
N ILE A 60 -8.43 6.08 -2.91
CA ILE A 60 -9.37 5.62 -1.87
C ILE A 60 -9.66 4.12 -2.02
N SER A 61 -9.87 3.66 -3.26
CA SER A 61 -10.02 2.23 -3.54
C SER A 61 -8.79 1.44 -3.12
N PHE A 62 -7.59 1.98 -3.35
CA PHE A 62 -6.31 1.37 -2.92
C PHE A 62 -6.20 1.22 -1.42
N LEU A 63 -6.56 2.25 -0.66
CA LEU A 63 -6.60 2.12 0.79
C LEU A 63 -7.64 1.10 1.23
N PHE A 64 -8.81 1.06 0.59
CA PHE A 64 -9.85 0.08 0.92
C PHE A 64 -9.41 -1.37 0.66
N TYR A 65 -8.84 -1.66 -0.50
CA TYR A 65 -8.33 -3.01 -0.77
C TYR A 65 -7.14 -3.38 0.12
N THR A 66 -6.26 -2.42 0.43
CA THR A 66 -5.12 -2.63 1.34
C THR A 66 -5.58 -2.91 2.78
N THR A 67 -6.61 -2.22 3.26
CA THR A 67 -7.17 -2.50 4.59
C THR A 67 -7.90 -3.84 4.60
N LEU A 68 -8.58 -4.21 3.52
CA LEU A 68 -9.26 -5.51 3.41
C LEU A 68 -8.27 -6.68 3.40
N THR A 69 -7.20 -6.58 2.62
CA THR A 69 -6.12 -7.59 2.61
C THR A 69 -5.36 -7.60 3.94
N GLY A 70 -5.08 -6.42 4.51
CA GLY A 70 -4.42 -6.28 5.81
C GLY A 70 -5.24 -6.86 6.97
N ALA A 71 -6.55 -6.60 6.99
CA ALA A 71 -7.48 -7.16 7.95
C ALA A 71 -7.57 -8.69 7.81
N GLY A 72 -7.67 -9.20 6.58
CA GLY A 72 -7.63 -10.64 6.33
C GLY A 72 -6.34 -11.27 6.85
N LEU A 73 -5.19 -10.62 6.64
CA LEU A 73 -3.90 -11.09 7.14
C LEU A 73 -3.82 -11.04 8.68
N ALA A 74 -4.40 -10.02 9.31
CA ALA A 74 -4.48 -9.92 10.76
C ALA A 74 -5.36 -11.03 11.37
N VAL A 75 -6.52 -11.33 10.74
CA VAL A 75 -7.40 -12.43 11.17
C VAL A 75 -6.69 -13.79 10.98
N LEU A 76 -6.04 -14.02 9.84
CA LEU A 76 -5.25 -15.24 9.62
C LEU A 76 -4.13 -15.38 10.65
N GLY A 77 -3.47 -14.26 10.98
CA GLY A 77 -2.43 -14.23 11.99
C GLY A 77 -2.91 -14.50 13.41
N TYR A 78 -4.16 -14.15 13.70
CA TYR A 78 -4.80 -14.50 14.96
C TYR A 78 -5.27 -15.96 15.01
N MET A 79 -5.86 -16.46 13.92
CA MET A 79 -6.37 -17.83 13.83
C MET A 79 -5.27 -18.89 13.78
N ILE A 80 -4.11 -18.57 13.21
CA ILE A 80 -3.01 -19.51 13.05
C ILE A 80 -1.82 -19.06 13.92
N PRO A 81 -1.79 -19.46 15.21
CA PRO A 81 -0.72 -19.06 16.13
C PRO A 81 0.68 -19.53 15.69
N ALA A 82 0.75 -20.52 14.79
CA ALA A 82 2.01 -20.99 14.19
C ALA A 82 2.75 -19.93 13.36
N LEU A 83 2.08 -18.87 12.86
CA LEU A 83 2.74 -17.81 12.08
C LEU A 83 3.54 -16.81 12.94
N LYS A 84 3.43 -16.85 14.28
CA LYS A 84 4.20 -16.01 15.22
C LYS A 84 4.28 -14.52 14.84
N PHE A 85 3.25 -13.96 14.21
CA PHE A 85 3.25 -12.55 13.81
C PHE A 85 3.37 -11.58 14.98
N LYS A 86 3.02 -12.02 16.19
CA LYS A 86 3.22 -11.26 17.43
C LYS A 86 4.70 -10.94 17.72
N GLU A 87 5.63 -11.81 17.30
CA GLU A 87 7.08 -11.63 17.50
C GLU A 87 7.76 -10.94 16.31
N ARG A 88 7.29 -11.21 15.08
CA ARG A 88 7.92 -10.73 13.84
C ARG A 88 7.24 -9.52 13.19
N GLY A 89 6.09 -9.09 13.73
CA GLY A 89 5.22 -8.10 13.11
C GLY A 89 4.40 -8.70 11.97
N LEU A 90 3.28 -8.05 11.64
CA LEU A 90 2.49 -8.41 10.46
C LEU A 90 3.26 -7.96 9.21
N PRO A 91 3.38 -8.77 8.15
CA PRO A 91 4.04 -8.34 6.92
C PRO A 91 3.12 -7.41 6.12
N TYR A 92 2.99 -6.17 6.59
CA TYR A 92 2.14 -5.13 6.01
C TYR A 92 2.48 -4.83 4.55
N GLY A 93 3.77 -4.90 4.18
CA GLY A 93 4.20 -4.74 2.79
C GLY A 93 3.52 -5.72 1.83
N VAL A 94 3.19 -6.94 2.27
CA VAL A 94 2.48 -7.92 1.45
C VAL A 94 1.02 -7.52 1.25
N ALA A 95 0.36 -7.03 2.30
CA ALA A 95 -1.02 -6.53 2.20
C ALA A 95 -1.11 -5.31 1.27
N ILE A 96 -0.18 -4.36 1.40
CA ILE A 96 -0.08 -3.16 0.56
C ILE A 96 0.17 -3.52 -0.90
N ALA A 97 1.10 -4.43 -1.17
CA ALA A 97 1.39 -4.90 -2.52
C ALA A 97 0.17 -5.58 -3.15
N LEU A 98 -0.51 -6.47 -2.41
CA LEU A 98 -1.72 -7.15 -2.89
C LEU A 98 -2.87 -6.18 -3.17
N GLY A 99 -3.08 -5.20 -2.29
CA GLY A 99 -4.11 -4.18 -2.47
C GLY A 99 -3.89 -3.36 -3.75
N PHE A 100 -2.64 -3.04 -4.06
CA PHE A 100 -2.30 -2.39 -5.33
C PHE A 100 -2.49 -3.29 -6.54
N LEU A 101 -2.11 -4.57 -6.45
CA LEU A 101 -2.22 -5.49 -7.58
C LEU A 101 -3.68 -5.71 -8.00
N MET A 102 -4.61 -5.73 -7.04
CA MET A 102 -6.06 -5.81 -7.32
C MET A 102 -6.59 -4.62 -8.11
N ILE A 103 -5.98 -3.45 -7.96
CA ILE A 103 -6.39 -2.24 -8.69
C ILE A 103 -5.66 -2.11 -10.02
N ALA A 104 -4.38 -2.48 -10.02
CA ALA A 104 -3.53 -2.37 -11.20
C ALA A 104 -3.94 -3.38 -12.30
N CYS A 105 -4.51 -4.52 -11.92
CA CYS A 105 -5.08 -5.52 -12.83
C CYS A 105 -6.61 -5.55 -12.67
N PRO A 106 -7.35 -4.60 -13.27
CA PRO A 106 -8.78 -4.75 -13.43
C PRO A 106 -9.02 -5.83 -14.49
N HIS A 107 -9.91 -6.78 -14.17
CA HIS A 107 -10.40 -7.78 -15.13
C HIS A 107 -11.05 -7.13 -16.34
#